data_AF-R0HZI2-F1
#
_entry.id   AF-R0HZI2-F1
#
_cell.length_a   1.000
_cell.length_b   1.000
_cell.length_c   1.000
_cell.angle_alpha   90.00
_cell.angle_beta   90.00
_cell.angle_gamma   90.00
#
_symmetry.space_group_name_H-M   'P 1'
#
loop_
_entity.id
_entity.type
_entity.pdbx_description
1 polymer ?
#
loop_
_entity_poly.entity_id
_entity_poly.type
_entity_poly.pdbx_seq_one_letter_code
_entity_poly.pdbx_strand_id
1 'polypeptide(L)'
;MAGKEDSNVSAQESLTREATELWTSELESRRLQVDSLEAELVDVKAYLEFGSEEDARKELGVLSSRVRSTAIMLRYLRSKARVLAIPDLENVSCIVEQIELKGLDLGEKDGGSSSAGDRSTNPETRSYCGSLGVEDGTYTNEMLQSIEMVTDVLESLVMRVTAAESETAVQKRRALLGEEEICRKTVQIENLSVKLEEMERFAHGTNSVLNEMRERIEELVEETMRQREKAVENEEELCRVKREFESLKSYVSTFTNVRETLLSSERQFKTIEELFERSVSYLLL
;
A
#
# COMPACT_ATOMS: atom_id res chain seq x y z
N MET A 1 -37.44 -7.69 -53.95
CA MET A 1 -36.79 -8.40 -52.84
C MET A 1 -36.18 -7.36 -51.91
N ALA A 2 -36.79 -7.14 -50.74
CA ALA A 2 -36.27 -6.32 -49.64
C ALA A 2 -37.18 -6.63 -48.44
N GLY A 3 -36.62 -6.99 -47.28
CA GLY A 3 -37.44 -7.27 -46.09
C GLY A 3 -36.93 -8.35 -45.13
N LYS A 4 -35.62 -8.62 -45.06
CA LYS A 4 -35.07 -9.56 -44.07
C LYS A 4 -33.90 -9.05 -43.22
N GLU A 5 -33.43 -7.82 -43.41
CA GLU A 5 -32.26 -7.30 -42.67
C GLU A 5 -32.63 -6.54 -41.38
N ASP A 6 -33.83 -5.94 -41.29
CA ASP A 6 -34.20 -5.11 -40.13
C ASP A 6 -34.56 -5.90 -38.86
N SER A 7 -34.89 -7.20 -38.98
CA SER A 7 -35.29 -8.01 -37.83
C SER A 7 -34.12 -8.53 -36.99
N ASN A 8 -32.90 -8.54 -37.56
CA ASN A 8 -31.70 -9.01 -36.84
C ASN A 8 -31.02 -7.87 -36.06
N VAL A 9 -31.17 -6.61 -36.50
CA VAL A 9 -30.58 -5.45 -35.84
C VAL A 9 -31.24 -5.19 -34.48
N SER A 10 -32.57 -5.28 -34.38
CA SER A 10 -33.27 -5.01 -33.11
C SER A 10 -33.04 -6.10 -32.05
N ALA A 11 -32.88 -7.36 -32.46
CA ALA A 11 -32.55 -8.46 -31.55
C ALA A 11 -31.12 -8.36 -31.00
N GLN A 12 -30.21 -7.80 -31.79
CA GLN A 12 -28.82 -7.57 -31.37
C GLN A 12 -28.71 -6.37 -30.44
N GLU A 13 -29.45 -5.29 -30.71
CA GLU A 13 -29.55 -4.12 -29.82
C GLU A 13 -30.17 -4.48 -28.46
N SER A 14 -31.22 -5.31 -28.42
CA SER A 14 -31.83 -5.75 -27.16
C SER A 14 -30.86 -6.57 -26.29
N LEU A 15 -30.07 -7.47 -26.90
CA LEU A 15 -29.05 -8.25 -26.19
C LEU A 15 -27.92 -7.37 -25.63
N THR A 16 -27.49 -6.35 -26.38
CA THR A 16 -26.46 -5.42 -25.91
C THR A 16 -26.95 -4.54 -24.76
N ARG A 17 -28.23 -4.13 -24.78
CA ARG A 17 -28.82 -3.33 -23.71
C ARG A 17 -28.97 -4.12 -22.42
N GLU A 18 -29.47 -5.35 -22.53
CA GLU A 18 -29.62 -6.27 -21.39
C GLU A 18 -28.25 -6.60 -20.77
N ALA A 19 -27.23 -6.84 -21.58
CA ALA A 19 -25.86 -7.04 -21.09
C ALA A 19 -25.33 -5.81 -20.35
N THR A 20 -25.58 -4.61 -20.87
CA THR A 20 -25.12 -3.34 -20.26
C THR A 20 -25.80 -3.11 -18.91
N GLU A 21 -27.11 -3.34 -18.82
CA GLU A 21 -27.91 -3.24 -17.58
C GLU A 21 -27.44 -4.24 -16.50
N LEU A 22 -26.99 -5.43 -16.92
CA LEU A 22 -26.44 -6.47 -16.05
C LEU A 22 -25.08 -6.07 -15.47
N TRP A 23 -24.17 -5.53 -16.30
CA TRP A 23 -22.87 -5.02 -15.85
C TRP A 23 -22.99 -3.81 -14.92
N THR A 24 -23.93 -2.90 -15.15
CA THR A 24 -24.18 -1.78 -14.24
C THR A 24 -24.70 -2.25 -12.89
N SER A 25 -25.59 -3.25 -12.87
CA SER A 25 -26.14 -3.81 -11.63
C SER A 25 -25.07 -4.56 -10.82
N GLU A 26 -24.18 -5.31 -11.50
CA GLU A 26 -23.02 -5.97 -10.87
C GLU A 26 -22.04 -4.94 -10.27
N LEU A 27 -21.79 -3.83 -10.98
CA LEU A 27 -20.91 -2.76 -10.49
C LEU A 27 -21.49 -2.06 -9.25
N GLU A 28 -22.80 -1.77 -9.26
CA GLU A 28 -23.50 -1.19 -8.10
C GLU A 28 -23.50 -2.15 -6.91
N SER A 29 -23.72 -3.45 -7.13
CA SER A 29 -23.65 -4.46 -6.08
C SER A 29 -22.26 -4.53 -5.43
N ARG A 30 -21.20 -4.53 -6.25
CA ARG A 30 -19.81 -4.51 -5.75
C ARG A 30 -19.50 -3.23 -4.99
N ARG A 31 -20.02 -2.08 -5.46
CA ARG A 31 -19.85 -0.81 -4.76
C ARG A 31 -20.49 -0.83 -3.37
N LEU A 32 -21.72 -1.32 -3.26
CA LEU A 32 -22.40 -1.48 -1.97
C LEU A 32 -21.64 -2.44 -1.03
N GLN A 33 -21.03 -3.49 -1.58
CA GLN A 33 -20.21 -4.42 -0.80
C GLN A 33 -18.93 -3.76 -0.27
N VAL A 34 -18.28 -2.92 -1.09
CA VAL A 34 -17.10 -2.13 -0.66
C VAL A 34 -17.50 -1.13 0.42
N ASP A 35 -18.60 -0.40 0.25
CA ASP A 35 -19.08 0.58 1.23
C ASP A 35 -19.40 -0.10 2.59
N SER A 36 -19.95 -1.33 2.55
CA SER A 36 -20.20 -2.13 3.75
C SER A 36 -18.90 -2.56 4.45
N LEU A 37 -17.90 -2.99 3.69
CA LEU A 37 -16.60 -3.41 4.25
C LEU A 37 -15.81 -2.22 4.80
N GLU A 38 -15.94 -1.05 4.18
CA GLU A 38 -15.31 0.18 4.68
C GLU A 38 -15.91 0.61 6.02
N ALA A 39 -17.23 0.51 6.20
CA ALA A 39 -17.88 0.75 7.48
C ALA A 39 -17.42 -0.22 8.59
N GLU A 40 -17.26 -1.50 8.26
CA GLU A 40 -16.76 -2.52 9.20
C GLU A 40 -15.28 -2.25 9.58
N LEU A 41 -14.46 -1.81 8.61
CA LEU A 41 -13.07 -1.45 8.86
C LEU A 41 -12.94 -0.22 9.78
N VAL A 42 -13.83 0.76 9.65
CA VAL A 42 -13.90 1.91 10.57
C VAL A 42 -14.27 1.47 11.99
N ASP A 43 -15.20 0.53 12.14
CA ASP A 43 -15.58 -0.02 13.45
C ASP A 43 -14.44 -0.82 14.09
N VAL A 44 -13.79 -1.72 13.33
CA VAL A 44 -12.62 -2.48 13.79
C VAL A 44 -11.47 -1.56 14.15
N LYS A 45 -11.24 -0.50 13.37
CA LYS A 45 -10.22 0.51 13.68
C LYS A 45 -10.55 1.24 14.99
N ALA A 46 -11.81 1.61 15.22
CA ALA A 46 -12.23 2.20 16.48
C ALA A 46 -12.02 1.24 17.67
N TYR A 47 -12.32 -0.06 17.50
CA TYR A 47 -12.02 -1.08 18.52
C TYR A 47 -10.52 -1.24 18.82
N LEU A 48 -9.68 -1.17 17.79
CA LEU A 48 -8.23 -1.27 17.94
C LEU A 48 -7.63 -0.04 18.63
N GLU A 49 -8.15 1.15 18.29
CA GLU A 49 -7.73 2.44 18.83
C GLU A 49 -8.24 2.64 20.27
N PHE A 50 -9.35 1.98 20.65
CA PHE A 50 -9.83 1.86 22.03
C PHE A 50 -9.14 0.75 22.84
N GLY A 51 -8.36 -0.12 22.18
CA GLY A 51 -7.48 -1.14 22.78
C GLY A 51 -6.28 -0.49 23.46
N SER A 52 -6.55 0.11 24.60
CA SER A 52 -5.71 1.01 25.40
C SER A 52 -4.22 0.62 25.51
N GLU A 53 -3.38 1.23 24.66
CA GLU A 53 -1.92 1.33 24.84
C GLU A 53 -1.56 1.87 26.25
N GLU A 54 -2.46 2.68 26.82
CA GLU A 54 -2.36 3.26 28.16
C GLU A 54 -2.49 2.20 29.27
N ASP A 55 -3.26 1.13 29.04
CA ASP A 55 -3.45 0.03 30.00
C ASP A 55 -2.22 -0.87 30.00
N ALA A 56 -1.70 -1.20 28.81
CA ALA A 56 -0.43 -1.93 28.66
C ALA A 56 0.76 -1.18 29.30
N ARG A 57 0.81 0.17 29.17
CA ARG A 57 1.82 1.00 29.85
C ARG A 57 1.70 0.94 31.38
N LYS A 58 0.48 0.95 31.92
CA LYS A 58 0.23 0.87 33.37
C LYS A 58 0.64 -0.50 33.93
N GLU A 59 0.26 -1.59 33.27
CA GLU A 59 0.66 -2.93 33.66
C GLU A 59 2.18 -3.13 33.61
N LEU A 60 2.84 -2.60 32.58
CA LEU A 60 4.30 -2.62 32.47
C LEU A 60 4.99 -1.82 33.59
N GLY A 61 4.41 -0.68 34.00
CA GLY A 61 4.89 0.11 35.13
C GLY A 61 4.80 -0.63 36.47
N VAL A 62 3.70 -1.35 36.70
CA VAL A 62 3.51 -2.20 37.89
C VAL A 62 4.51 -3.35 37.89
N LEU A 63 4.68 -4.03 36.75
CA LEU A 63 5.64 -5.13 36.61
C LEU A 63 7.08 -4.66 36.85
N SER A 64 7.49 -3.53 36.27
CA SER A 64 8.81 -2.93 36.46
C SER A 64 9.08 -2.58 37.92
N SER A 65 8.07 -2.06 38.63
CA SER A 65 8.16 -1.77 40.06
C SER A 65 8.35 -3.04 40.90
N ARG A 66 7.61 -4.12 40.57
CA ARG A 66 7.77 -5.42 41.23
C ARG A 66 9.15 -6.03 40.98
N VAL A 67 9.62 -6.03 39.72
CA VAL A 67 10.96 -6.51 39.36
C VAL A 67 12.04 -5.75 40.13
N ARG A 68 11.91 -4.43 40.25
CA ARG A 68 12.85 -3.61 41.03
C ARG A 68 12.84 -3.98 42.51
N SER A 69 11.68 -4.16 43.12
CA SER A 69 11.57 -4.59 44.52
C SER A 69 12.17 -5.97 44.75
N THR A 70 11.89 -6.93 43.86
CA THR A 70 12.48 -8.28 43.94
C THR A 70 14.00 -8.23 43.75
N ALA A 71 14.51 -7.41 42.84
CA ALA A 71 15.95 -7.23 42.65
C ALA A 71 16.65 -6.63 43.88
N ILE A 72 16.01 -5.66 44.57
CA ILE A 72 16.51 -5.10 45.83
C ILE A 72 16.54 -6.18 46.91
N MET A 73 15.47 -6.96 47.06
CA MET A 73 15.38 -8.03 48.06
C MET A 73 16.39 -9.14 47.81
N LEU A 74 16.60 -9.56 46.55
CA LEU A 74 17.64 -10.51 46.17
C LEU A 74 19.04 -9.97 46.45
N ARG A 75 19.28 -8.67 46.22
CA ARG A 75 20.57 -8.03 46.54
C ARG A 75 20.82 -8.01 48.05
N TYR A 76 19.80 -7.71 48.85
CA TYR A 76 19.88 -7.76 50.32
C TYR A 76 20.11 -9.18 50.84
N LEU A 77 19.36 -10.17 50.34
CA LEU A 77 19.56 -11.57 50.71
C LEU A 77 20.96 -12.05 50.32
N ARG A 78 21.47 -11.64 49.15
CA ARG A 78 22.82 -11.95 48.71
C ARG A 78 23.90 -11.32 49.60
N SER A 79 23.72 -10.08 50.06
CA SER A 79 24.68 -9.46 50.99
C SER A 79 24.63 -10.14 52.36
N LYS A 80 23.43 -10.45 52.88
CA LYS A 80 23.25 -11.12 54.17
C LYS A 80 23.80 -12.56 54.15
N ALA A 81 23.58 -13.30 53.07
CA ALA A 81 24.17 -14.62 52.89
C ALA A 81 25.70 -14.56 52.82
N ARG A 82 26.28 -13.52 52.21
CA ARG A 82 27.73 -13.32 52.19
C ARG A 82 28.31 -13.04 53.58
N VAL A 83 27.60 -12.26 54.40
CA VAL A 83 27.99 -12.01 55.80
C VAL A 83 27.92 -13.29 56.63
N LEU A 84 26.88 -14.12 56.41
CA LEU A 84 26.72 -15.40 57.12
C LEU A 84 27.64 -16.52 56.61
N ALA A 85 28.19 -16.41 55.40
CA ALA A 85 29.04 -17.44 54.77
C ALA A 85 30.54 -17.28 55.09
N ILE A 86 30.93 -16.29 55.89
CA ILE A 86 32.32 -16.13 56.37
C ILE A 86 32.42 -16.85 57.73
N PRO A 87 33.18 -17.95 57.87
CA PRO A 87 33.21 -18.75 59.11
C PRO A 87 34.07 -18.18 60.25
N ASP A 88 34.64 -16.99 60.13
CA ASP A 88 35.49 -16.39 61.17
C ASP A 88 35.25 -14.88 61.25
N LEU A 89 34.41 -14.45 62.20
CA LEU A 89 34.46 -13.10 62.74
C LEU A 89 33.76 -12.99 64.10
N GLU A 90 34.12 -13.86 65.04
CA GLU A 90 34.08 -13.48 66.44
C GLU A 90 35.12 -12.35 66.63
N ASN A 91 34.68 -11.16 67.05
CA ASN A 91 35.45 -9.94 67.38
C ASN A 91 35.45 -8.72 66.43
N VAL A 92 34.42 -8.49 65.60
CA VAL A 92 34.17 -7.13 65.04
C VAL A 92 32.70 -6.70 65.13
N SER A 93 31.93 -7.23 66.08
CA SER A 93 30.52 -6.82 66.30
C SER A 93 30.36 -5.43 66.97
N CYS A 94 31.37 -4.55 66.91
CA CYS A 94 31.33 -3.25 67.58
C CYS A 94 31.60 -2.03 66.67
N ILE A 95 31.94 -2.23 65.39
CA ILE A 95 32.34 -1.11 64.50
C ILE A 95 31.27 -0.75 63.45
N VAL A 96 30.31 -1.62 63.14
CA VAL A 96 29.31 -1.35 62.09
C VAL A 96 28.02 -0.71 62.64
N GLU A 97 27.72 -0.83 63.93
CA GLU A 97 26.59 -0.10 64.54
C GLU A 97 26.84 1.41 64.72
N GLN A 98 28.07 1.91 64.50
CA GLN A 98 28.39 3.34 64.66
C GLN A 98 28.40 4.18 63.36
N ILE A 99 28.20 3.59 62.18
CA ILE A 99 28.33 4.33 60.90
C ILE A 99 27.00 4.53 60.15
N GLU A 100 25.93 3.79 60.46
CA GLU A 100 24.65 3.91 59.73
C GLU A 100 23.49 4.55 60.55
N LEU A 101 23.81 5.26 61.63
CA LEU A 101 22.86 6.08 62.41
C LEU A 101 23.19 7.58 62.40
N LYS A 102 23.99 8.03 61.42
CA LYS A 102 24.43 9.42 61.27
C LYS A 102 24.01 10.04 59.94
N GLY A 103 22.78 9.74 59.54
CA GLY A 103 22.17 10.27 58.32
C GLY A 103 20.67 10.06 58.30
N LEU A 104 19.96 10.67 59.25
CA LEU A 104 18.61 11.22 59.10
C LEU A 104 18.25 11.95 60.40
N ASP A 105 18.01 13.25 60.24
CA ASP A 105 17.67 14.23 61.27
C ASP A 105 16.21 14.05 61.72
N LEU A 106 15.98 13.86 63.03
CA LEU A 106 14.73 14.20 63.72
C LEU A 106 14.89 14.04 65.24
N GLY A 107 14.98 15.18 65.93
CA GLY A 107 14.26 15.42 67.20
C GLY A 107 14.81 14.81 68.49
N GLU A 108 15.49 15.65 69.26
CA GLU A 108 15.53 15.77 70.73
C GLU A 108 15.10 14.59 71.63
N LYS A 109 15.99 14.33 72.61
CA LYS A 109 15.73 14.19 74.06
C LYS A 109 16.03 12.81 74.70
N ASP A 110 17.27 12.73 75.17
CA ASP A 110 17.68 12.50 76.58
C ASP A 110 17.36 11.18 77.31
N GLY A 111 18.42 10.64 77.93
CA GLY A 111 18.42 9.71 79.05
C GLY A 111 18.16 8.23 78.70
N GLY A 112 19.03 7.26 78.95
CA GLY A 112 20.26 7.20 79.74
C GLY A 112 20.36 5.82 80.38
N SER A 113 21.57 5.23 80.37
CA SER A 113 22.09 4.21 81.30
C SER A 113 21.33 2.87 81.47
N SER A 114 21.93 1.74 81.83
CA SER A 114 23.29 1.23 82.03
C SER A 114 23.10 -0.17 82.65
N SER A 115 24.04 -1.08 82.41
CA SER A 115 24.50 -2.11 83.36
C SER A 115 23.51 -3.20 83.78
N ALA A 116 23.65 -4.42 83.25
CA ALA A 116 24.50 -5.51 83.78
C ALA A 116 23.93 -6.23 85.01
N GLY A 117 23.85 -7.56 84.94
CA GLY A 117 23.32 -8.38 86.02
C GLY A 117 23.39 -9.88 85.74
N ASP A 118 24.61 -10.40 85.71
CA ASP A 118 25.00 -11.80 85.83
C ASP A 118 24.40 -12.48 87.09
N ARG A 119 23.78 -13.67 86.94
CA ARG A 119 24.21 -14.87 87.68
C ARG A 119 23.46 -16.15 87.33
N SER A 120 24.28 -17.18 87.16
CA SER A 120 23.94 -18.60 87.10
C SER A 120 23.10 -19.11 88.27
N THR A 121 22.20 -20.06 88.03
CA THR A 121 22.11 -21.33 88.79
C THR A 121 21.14 -22.30 88.10
N ASN A 122 21.67 -23.36 87.49
CA ASN A 122 20.98 -24.66 87.36
C ASN A 122 21.17 -25.40 88.70
N PRO A 123 20.24 -26.26 89.17
CA PRO A 123 19.79 -27.44 88.42
C PRO A 123 18.32 -27.85 88.66
N GLU A 124 17.77 -28.72 87.82
CA GLU A 124 17.27 -30.03 88.26
C GLU A 124 16.48 -30.75 87.15
N THR A 125 16.95 -31.97 86.90
CA THR A 125 16.41 -33.02 86.07
C THR A 125 15.00 -33.39 86.53
N ARG A 126 13.97 -32.99 85.76
CA ARG A 126 12.61 -33.48 85.95
C ARG A 126 12.20 -34.37 84.78
N SER A 127 12.36 -35.67 85.02
CA SER A 127 11.74 -36.78 84.30
C SER A 127 10.26 -36.51 84.03
N TYR A 128 9.93 -36.13 82.79
CA TYR A 128 8.57 -36.14 82.25
C TYR A 128 8.42 -37.37 81.34
N CYS A 129 8.22 -38.53 81.96
CA CYS A 129 7.52 -39.64 81.31
C CYS A 129 6.02 -39.39 81.49
N GLY A 130 5.42 -38.68 80.53
CA GLY A 130 3.98 -38.47 80.43
C GLY A 130 3.37 -39.38 79.38
N SER A 131 2.76 -40.47 79.84
CA SER A 131 1.69 -41.27 79.22
C SER A 131 1.37 -41.01 77.73
N LEU A 132 2.04 -41.75 76.84
CA LEU A 132 1.64 -41.93 75.43
C LEU A 132 0.49 -42.96 75.40
N GLY A 133 -0.74 -42.51 75.20
CA GLY A 133 -1.88 -43.42 75.20
C GLY A 133 -3.13 -42.81 74.56
N VAL A 134 -3.45 -43.32 73.37
CA VAL A 134 -4.75 -43.27 72.66
C VAL A 134 -4.98 -42.16 71.60
N GLU A 135 -4.20 -41.08 71.54
CA GLU A 135 -4.39 -40.02 70.51
C GLU A 135 -3.43 -40.09 69.29
N ASP A 136 -2.41 -40.94 69.34
CA ASP A 136 -1.37 -41.06 68.30
C ASP A 136 -1.84 -41.82 67.04
N GLY A 137 -2.78 -42.77 67.20
CA GLY A 137 -3.30 -43.57 66.09
C GLY A 137 -4.27 -42.82 65.17
N THR A 138 -5.04 -41.87 65.70
CA THR A 138 -5.96 -41.03 64.92
C THR A 138 -5.22 -39.96 64.13
N TYR A 139 -4.26 -39.28 64.78
CA TYR A 139 -3.42 -38.28 64.13
C TYR A 139 -2.55 -38.86 63.00
N THR A 140 -1.96 -40.04 63.22
CA THR A 140 -1.18 -40.74 62.18
C THR A 140 -2.03 -41.18 60.99
N ASN A 141 -3.28 -41.60 61.21
CA ASN A 141 -4.20 -41.96 60.13
C ASN A 141 -4.67 -40.73 59.32
N GLU A 142 -5.00 -39.62 59.98
CA GLU A 142 -5.32 -38.34 59.31
C GLU A 142 -4.13 -37.81 58.50
N MET A 143 -2.91 -37.95 59.04
CA MET A 143 -1.67 -37.60 58.33
C MET A 143 -1.48 -38.48 57.09
N LEU A 144 -1.67 -39.80 57.17
CA LEU A 144 -1.58 -40.70 56.02
C LEU A 144 -2.64 -40.36 54.96
N GLN A 145 -3.88 -40.07 55.38
CA GLN A 145 -4.94 -39.63 54.46
C GLN A 145 -4.62 -38.28 53.80
N SER A 146 -4.02 -37.35 54.55
CA SER A 146 -3.49 -36.09 54.01
C SER A 146 -2.38 -36.34 52.98
N ILE A 147 -1.47 -37.26 53.25
CA ILE A 147 -0.38 -37.62 52.33
C ILE A 147 -0.95 -38.25 51.06
N GLU A 148 -1.94 -39.14 51.19
CA GLU A 148 -2.64 -39.75 50.05
C GLU A 148 -3.33 -38.68 49.18
N MET A 149 -4.12 -37.78 49.78
CA MET A 149 -4.77 -36.68 49.05
C MET A 149 -3.76 -35.76 48.36
N VAL A 150 -2.64 -35.42 49.01
CA VAL A 150 -1.58 -34.61 48.41
C VAL A 150 -0.91 -35.37 47.25
N THR A 151 -0.72 -36.68 47.39
CA THR A 151 -0.13 -37.52 46.35
C THR A 151 -1.02 -37.57 45.12
N ASP A 152 -2.33 -37.77 45.27
CA ASP A 152 -3.29 -37.78 44.17
C ASP A 152 -3.34 -36.43 43.43
N VAL A 153 -3.31 -35.33 44.18
CA VAL A 153 -3.27 -33.97 43.61
C VAL A 153 -1.96 -33.73 42.84
N LEU A 154 -0.83 -34.19 43.38
CA LEU A 154 0.47 -34.08 42.72
C LEU A 154 0.52 -34.93 41.44
N GLU A 155 -0.01 -36.16 41.47
CA GLU A 155 -0.08 -37.02 40.29
C GLU A 155 -0.98 -36.39 39.20
N SER A 156 -2.16 -35.89 39.57
CA SER A 156 -3.05 -35.16 38.66
C SER A 156 -2.38 -33.89 38.07
N LEU A 157 -1.58 -33.19 38.87
CA LEU A 157 -0.82 -32.04 38.39
C LEU A 157 0.26 -32.44 37.39
N VAL A 158 1.01 -33.51 37.66
CA VAL A 158 2.03 -34.04 36.73
C VAL A 158 1.40 -34.46 35.40
N MET A 159 0.25 -35.14 35.44
CA MET A 159 -0.46 -35.54 34.22
C MET A 159 -0.94 -34.32 33.40
N ARG A 160 -1.42 -33.26 34.05
CA ARG A 160 -1.80 -32.03 33.34
C ARG A 160 -0.60 -31.25 32.81
N VAL A 161 0.51 -31.19 33.56
CA VAL A 161 1.75 -30.53 33.12
C VAL A 161 2.34 -31.24 31.91
N THR A 162 2.43 -32.56 31.93
CA THR A 162 2.93 -33.35 30.80
C THR A 162 2.03 -33.22 29.57
N ALA A 163 0.70 -33.23 29.74
CA ALA A 163 -0.24 -32.95 28.65
C ALA A 163 -0.05 -31.53 28.07
N ALA A 164 0.04 -30.51 28.93
CA ALA A 164 0.23 -29.13 28.51
C ALA A 164 1.58 -28.91 27.80
N GLU A 165 2.65 -29.57 28.26
CA GLU A 165 3.97 -29.52 27.60
C GLU A 165 3.90 -30.15 26.20
N SER A 166 3.26 -31.31 26.07
CA SER A 166 3.09 -31.98 24.77
C SER A 166 2.26 -31.15 23.78
N GLU A 167 1.17 -30.53 24.24
CA GLU A 167 0.34 -29.64 23.43
C GLU A 167 1.12 -28.39 23.02
N THR A 168 1.89 -27.80 23.94
CA THR A 168 2.76 -26.64 23.64
C THR A 168 3.81 -26.99 22.57
N ALA A 169 4.40 -28.19 22.64
CA ALA A 169 5.34 -28.66 21.62
C ALA A 169 4.68 -28.81 20.23
N VAL A 170 3.45 -29.32 20.18
CA VAL A 170 2.66 -29.42 18.94
C VAL A 170 2.33 -28.04 18.38
N GLN A 171 1.85 -27.12 19.21
CA GLN A 171 1.52 -25.75 18.79
C GLN A 171 2.76 -25.01 18.27
N LYS A 172 3.91 -25.16 18.92
CA LYS A 172 5.18 -24.60 18.44
C LYS A 172 5.53 -25.12 17.04
N ARG A 173 5.33 -26.41 16.78
CA ARG A 173 5.57 -27.00 15.46
C ARG A 173 4.61 -26.46 14.40
N ARG A 174 3.33 -26.29 14.75
CA ARG A 174 2.33 -25.69 13.85
C ARG A 174 2.68 -24.23 13.51
N ALA A 175 3.11 -23.46 14.50
CA ALA A 175 3.55 -22.07 14.28
C ALA A 175 4.73 -21.98 13.30
N LEU A 176 5.75 -22.84 13.46
CA LEU A 176 6.90 -22.89 12.55
C LEU A 176 6.50 -23.27 11.12
N LEU A 177 5.63 -24.27 10.94
CA LEU A 177 5.12 -24.63 9.62
C LEU A 177 4.31 -23.49 8.98
N GLY A 178 3.54 -22.76 9.78
CA GLY A 178 2.81 -21.58 9.33
C GLY A 178 3.75 -20.45 8.87
N GLU A 179 4.83 -20.20 9.63
CA GLU A 179 5.86 -19.22 9.27
C GLU A 179 6.56 -19.59 7.94
N GLU A 180 6.95 -20.86 7.76
CA GLU A 180 7.55 -21.35 6.52
C GLU A 180 6.62 -21.16 5.31
N GLU A 181 5.32 -21.40 5.48
CA GLU A 181 4.33 -21.19 4.43
C GLU A 181 4.14 -19.70 4.11
N ILE A 182 4.11 -18.85 5.14
CA ILE A 182 4.05 -17.39 4.97
C ILE A 182 5.29 -16.91 4.19
N CYS A 183 6.50 -17.29 4.60
CA CYS A 183 7.73 -16.93 3.88
C CYS A 183 7.68 -17.36 2.41
N ARG A 184 7.18 -18.58 2.13
CA ARG A 184 7.05 -19.07 0.76
C ARG A 184 6.06 -18.24 -0.06
N LYS A 185 4.91 -17.89 0.53
CA LYS A 185 3.91 -17.04 -0.13
C LYS A 185 4.41 -15.62 -0.33
N THR A 186 5.15 -15.06 0.62
CA THR A 186 5.80 -13.74 0.49
C THR A 186 6.70 -13.70 -0.73
N VAL A 187 7.59 -14.68 -0.91
CA VAL A 187 8.46 -14.75 -2.10
C VAL A 187 7.66 -14.89 -3.40
N GLN A 188 6.56 -15.64 -3.40
CA GLN A 188 5.68 -15.72 -4.57
C GLN A 188 5.02 -14.39 -4.91
N ILE A 189 4.55 -13.66 -3.88
CA ILE A 189 3.96 -12.34 -4.04
C ILE A 189 4.99 -11.37 -4.59
N GLU A 190 6.20 -11.33 -4.03
CA GLU A 190 7.30 -10.47 -4.52
C GLU A 190 7.64 -10.74 -5.99
N ASN A 191 7.69 -12.02 -6.40
CA ASN A 191 7.93 -12.38 -7.79
C ASN A 191 6.80 -11.89 -8.71
N LEU A 192 5.55 -12.09 -8.32
CA LEU A 192 4.40 -11.58 -9.06
C LEU A 192 4.38 -10.05 -9.12
N SER A 193 4.80 -9.36 -8.05
CA SER A 193 4.94 -7.90 -8.02
C SER A 193 5.96 -7.41 -9.03
N VAL A 194 7.14 -8.04 -9.11
CA VAL A 194 8.15 -7.69 -10.12
C VAL A 194 7.62 -7.91 -11.54
N LYS A 195 6.93 -9.02 -11.78
CA LYS A 195 6.33 -9.30 -13.09
C LYS A 195 5.24 -8.29 -13.46
N LEU A 196 4.47 -7.81 -12.48
CA LEU A 196 3.46 -6.78 -12.69
C LEU A 196 4.11 -5.44 -13.07
N GLU A 197 5.20 -5.06 -12.40
CA GLU A 197 5.97 -3.85 -12.71
C GLU A 197 6.58 -3.90 -14.12
N GLU A 198 7.08 -5.06 -14.55
CA GLU A 198 7.52 -5.28 -15.94
C GLU A 198 6.38 -5.09 -16.95
N MET A 199 5.19 -5.61 -16.64
CA MET A 199 4.02 -5.48 -17.50
C MET A 199 3.51 -4.03 -17.56
N GLU A 200 3.58 -3.29 -16.46
CA GLU A 200 3.27 -1.86 -16.43
C GLU A 200 4.24 -1.07 -17.32
N ARG A 201 5.55 -1.32 -17.19
CA ARG A 201 6.56 -0.69 -18.06
C ARG A 201 6.33 -1.01 -19.53
N PHE A 202 5.98 -2.25 -19.85
CA PHE A 202 5.66 -2.66 -21.22
C PHE A 202 4.41 -1.96 -21.77
N ALA A 203 3.33 -1.89 -20.98
CA ALA A 203 2.10 -1.20 -21.36
C ALA A 203 2.34 0.30 -21.55
N HIS A 204 3.12 0.92 -20.66
CA HIS A 204 3.50 2.33 -20.77
C HIS A 204 4.30 2.59 -22.05
N GLY A 205 5.30 1.76 -22.34
CA GLY A 205 6.08 1.87 -23.59
C GLY A 205 5.22 1.73 -24.84
N THR A 206 4.28 0.77 -24.85
CA THR A 206 3.34 0.58 -25.96
C THR A 206 2.44 1.79 -26.15
N ASN A 207 1.90 2.35 -25.06
CA ASN A 207 1.07 3.55 -25.11
C ASN A 207 1.83 4.78 -25.61
N SER A 208 3.11 4.94 -25.22
CA SER A 208 3.95 6.03 -25.74
C SER A 208 4.05 5.98 -27.26
N VAL A 209 4.39 4.81 -27.81
CA VAL A 209 4.49 4.61 -29.27
C VAL A 209 3.14 4.85 -29.96
N LEU A 210 2.05 4.35 -29.40
CA LEU A 210 0.71 4.58 -29.97
C LEU A 210 0.31 6.06 -29.97
N ASN A 211 0.72 6.83 -28.96
CA ASN A 211 0.48 8.27 -28.91
C ASN A 211 1.32 9.02 -29.95
N GLU A 212 2.59 8.67 -30.11
CA GLU A 212 3.45 9.24 -31.17
C GLU A 212 2.88 8.93 -32.57
N MET A 213 2.40 7.71 -32.79
CA MET A 213 1.75 7.34 -34.04
C MET A 213 0.47 8.14 -34.28
N ARG A 214 -0.33 8.38 -33.24
CA ARG A 214 -1.54 9.21 -33.32
C ARG A 214 -1.21 10.64 -33.73
N GLU A 215 -0.25 11.27 -33.07
CA GLU A 215 0.19 12.64 -33.37
C GLU A 215 0.68 12.75 -34.83
N ARG A 216 1.48 11.78 -35.28
CA ARG A 216 1.96 11.74 -36.67
C ARG A 216 0.84 11.54 -37.69
N ILE A 217 -0.22 10.81 -37.34
CA ILE A 217 -1.41 10.68 -38.19
C ILE A 217 -2.16 12.02 -38.24
N GLU A 218 -2.31 12.72 -37.12
CA GLU A 218 -2.94 14.04 -37.07
C GLU A 218 -2.19 15.05 -37.95
N GLU A 219 -0.85 15.13 -37.84
CA GLU A 219 -0.01 15.95 -38.71
C GLU A 219 -0.20 15.63 -40.21
N LEU A 220 -0.24 14.34 -40.56
CA LEU A 220 -0.46 13.90 -41.95
C LEU A 220 -1.84 14.29 -42.46
N VAL A 221 -2.87 14.22 -41.61
CA VAL A 221 -4.23 14.65 -41.97
C VAL A 221 -4.25 16.17 -42.22
N GLU A 222 -3.63 16.96 -41.35
CA GLU A 222 -3.53 18.42 -41.53
C GLU A 222 -2.78 18.79 -42.80
N GLU A 223 -1.62 18.17 -43.08
CA GLU A 223 -0.86 18.43 -44.30
C GLU A 223 -1.65 18.00 -45.55
N THR A 224 -2.40 16.89 -45.48
CA THR A 224 -3.28 16.46 -46.57
C THR A 224 -4.40 17.47 -46.82
N MET A 225 -4.97 18.07 -45.77
CA MET A 225 -5.96 19.14 -45.92
C MET A 225 -5.35 20.38 -46.59
N ARG A 226 -4.17 20.80 -46.16
CA ARG A 226 -3.45 21.94 -46.74
C ARG A 226 -3.06 21.71 -48.20
N GLN A 227 -2.64 20.49 -48.55
CA GLN A 227 -2.35 20.12 -49.94
C GLN A 227 -3.60 20.15 -50.81
N ARG A 228 -4.75 19.70 -50.29
CA ARG A 228 -6.03 19.77 -50.99
C ARG A 228 -6.43 21.21 -51.27
N GLU A 229 -6.33 22.10 -50.28
CA GLU A 229 -6.64 23.53 -50.45
C GLU A 229 -5.78 24.16 -51.56
N LYS A 230 -4.46 23.92 -51.52
CA LYS A 230 -3.55 24.38 -52.58
C LYS A 230 -3.88 23.82 -53.95
N ALA A 231 -4.32 22.55 -54.02
CA ALA A 231 -4.72 21.95 -55.28
C ALA A 231 -5.95 22.64 -55.87
N VAL A 232 -6.92 23.02 -55.03
CA VAL A 232 -8.10 23.80 -55.42
C VAL A 232 -7.70 25.19 -55.92
N GLU A 233 -6.85 25.91 -55.18
CA GLU A 233 -6.34 27.23 -55.61
C GLU A 233 -5.65 27.16 -56.98
N ASN A 234 -4.83 26.13 -57.21
CA ASN A 234 -4.14 25.93 -58.48
C ASN A 234 -5.11 25.57 -59.63
N GLU A 235 -6.18 24.83 -59.34
CA GLU A 235 -7.23 24.55 -60.32
C GLU A 235 -7.98 25.83 -60.72
N GLU A 236 -8.29 26.70 -59.77
CA GLU A 236 -8.90 28.02 -60.02
C GLU A 236 -7.99 28.92 -60.86
N GLU A 237 -6.70 28.96 -60.53
CA GLU A 237 -5.67 29.66 -61.30
C GLU A 237 -5.61 29.17 -62.75
N LEU A 238 -5.55 27.85 -62.92
CA LEU A 238 -5.49 27.21 -64.24
C LEU A 238 -6.76 27.52 -65.05
N CYS A 239 -7.94 27.49 -64.41
CA CYS A 239 -9.20 27.87 -65.04
C CYS A 239 -9.20 29.33 -65.49
N ARG A 240 -8.63 30.24 -64.69
CA ARG A 240 -8.50 31.65 -65.05
C ARG A 240 -7.57 31.84 -66.25
N VAL A 241 -6.38 31.26 -66.22
CA VAL A 241 -5.40 31.33 -67.32
C VAL A 241 -5.99 30.76 -68.61
N LYS A 242 -6.72 29.65 -68.53
CA LYS A 242 -7.40 29.05 -69.70
C LYS A 242 -8.39 30.04 -70.33
N ARG A 243 -9.21 30.72 -69.53
CA ARG A 243 -10.16 31.73 -70.00
C ARG A 243 -9.47 32.93 -70.66
N GLU A 244 -8.36 33.39 -70.07
CA GLU A 244 -7.54 34.46 -70.65
C GLU A 244 -6.94 34.04 -71.99
N PHE A 245 -6.46 32.81 -72.10
CA PHE A 245 -5.91 32.27 -73.34
C PHE A 245 -6.98 32.14 -74.44
N GLU A 246 -8.19 31.70 -74.10
CA GLU A 246 -9.33 31.66 -75.03
C GLU A 246 -9.71 33.07 -75.51
N SER A 247 -9.72 34.05 -74.60
CA SER A 247 -9.97 35.46 -74.93
C SER A 247 -8.90 36.02 -75.86
N LEU A 248 -7.62 35.74 -75.57
CA LEU A 248 -6.49 36.13 -76.41
C LEU A 248 -6.58 35.49 -77.80
N LYS A 249 -6.95 34.21 -77.88
CA LYS A 249 -7.17 33.51 -79.15
C LYS A 249 -8.25 34.19 -79.99
N SER A 250 -9.37 34.58 -79.38
CA SER A 250 -10.45 35.34 -80.03
C SER A 250 -9.96 36.70 -80.55
N TYR A 251 -9.17 37.41 -79.74
CA TYR A 251 -8.57 38.69 -80.12
C TYR A 251 -7.64 38.56 -81.33
N VAL A 252 -6.74 37.57 -81.32
CA VAL A 252 -5.82 37.28 -82.45
C VAL A 252 -6.60 36.89 -83.71
N SER A 253 -7.67 36.10 -83.59
CA SER A 253 -8.53 35.76 -84.72
C SER A 253 -9.18 37.00 -85.32
N THR A 254 -9.72 37.89 -84.49
CA THR A 254 -10.34 39.14 -84.93
C THR A 254 -9.31 40.05 -85.60
N PHE A 255 -8.12 40.18 -85.00
CA PHE A 255 -7.01 40.96 -85.56
C PHE A 255 -6.57 40.41 -86.92
N THR A 256 -6.49 39.08 -87.07
CA THR A 256 -6.15 38.43 -88.33
C THR A 256 -7.19 38.74 -89.41
N ASN A 257 -8.48 38.66 -89.08
CA ASN A 257 -9.57 39.01 -90.01
C ASN A 257 -9.52 40.48 -90.44
N VAL A 258 -9.26 41.41 -89.49
CA VAL A 258 -9.07 42.84 -89.79
C VAL A 258 -7.89 43.04 -90.73
N ARG A 259 -6.75 42.38 -90.47
CA ARG A 259 -5.57 42.43 -91.35
C ARG A 259 -5.89 41.93 -92.76
N GLU A 260 -6.60 40.81 -92.88
CA GLU A 260 -6.99 40.26 -94.19
C GLU A 260 -7.93 41.21 -94.95
N THR A 261 -8.88 41.83 -94.24
CA THR A 261 -9.77 42.84 -94.82
C THR A 261 -9.00 44.08 -95.30
N LEU A 262 -8.04 44.57 -94.51
CA LEU A 262 -7.16 45.68 -94.90
C LEU A 262 -6.31 45.33 -96.13
N LEU A 263 -5.67 44.15 -96.15
CA LEU A 263 -4.91 43.68 -97.32
C LEU A 263 -5.80 43.54 -98.56
N SER A 264 -7.05 43.10 -98.41
CA SER A 264 -8.02 43.06 -99.51
C SER A 264 -8.36 44.46 -100.02
N SER A 265 -8.60 45.41 -99.11
CA SER A 265 -8.86 46.81 -99.49
C SER A 265 -7.66 47.44 -100.19
N GLU A 266 -6.43 47.17 -99.74
CA GLU A 266 -5.20 47.67 -100.37
C GLU A 266 -5.08 47.18 -101.83
N ARG A 267 -5.39 45.90 -102.07
CA ARG A 267 -5.43 45.35 -103.45
C ARG A 267 -6.48 46.05 -104.31
N GLN A 268 -7.66 46.35 -103.75
CA GLN A 268 -8.70 47.10 -104.46
C GLN A 268 -8.26 48.53 -104.77
N PHE A 269 -7.63 49.24 -103.82
CA PHE A 269 -7.08 50.58 -104.03
C PHE A 269 -6.02 50.59 -105.15
N LYS A 270 -5.08 49.64 -105.17
CA LYS A 270 -4.10 49.50 -106.27
C LYS A 270 -4.76 49.33 -107.63
N THR A 271 -5.81 48.51 -107.70
CA THR A 271 -6.58 48.31 -108.94
C THR A 271 -7.25 49.61 -109.39
N ILE A 272 -7.79 50.40 -108.46
CA ILE A 272 -8.41 51.70 -108.76
C ILE A 272 -7.36 52.71 -109.23
N GLU A 273 -6.19 52.77 -108.58
CA GLU A 273 -5.07 53.64 -108.99
C GLU A 273 -4.62 53.34 -110.43
N GLU A 274 -4.44 52.06 -110.80
CA GLU A 274 -4.10 51.66 -112.18
C GLU A 274 -5.15 52.13 -113.20
N LEU A 275 -6.45 52.06 -112.87
CA LEU A 275 -7.52 52.55 -113.75
C LEU A 275 -7.49 54.08 -113.89
N PHE A 276 -7.19 54.81 -112.81
CA PHE A 276 -7.04 56.26 -112.85
C PHE A 276 -5.84 56.68 -113.69
N GLU A 277 -4.67 56.06 -113.50
CA GLU A 277 -3.47 56.35 -114.30
C GLU A 277 -3.74 56.14 -115.79
N ARG A 278 -4.42 55.05 -116.14
CA ARG A 278 -4.85 54.81 -117.53
C ARG A 278 -5.74 55.92 -118.04
N SER A 279 -6.75 56.32 -117.27
CA SER A 279 -7.71 57.35 -117.65
C SER A 279 -7.06 58.73 -117.82
N VAL A 280 -6.15 59.11 -116.92
CA VAL A 280 -5.36 60.35 -117.02
C VAL A 280 -4.45 60.33 -118.25
N SER A 281 -3.83 59.18 -118.54
CA SER A 281 -3.01 58.99 -119.75
C SER A 281 -3.83 59.15 -121.04
N TYR A 282 -5.08 58.69 -121.06
CA TYR A 282 -6.01 58.90 -122.19
C TYR A 282 -6.49 60.36 -122.33
N LEU A 283 -6.47 61.14 -121.25
CA LEU A 283 -6.97 62.52 -121.22
C LEU A 283 -5.89 63.56 -121.55
N LEU A 284 -4.61 63.17 -121.44
CA LEU A 284 -3.43 63.98 -121.79
C LEU A 284 -2.90 63.74 -123.22
N LEU A 285 -3.56 62.86 -123.98
CA LEU A 285 -3.29 62.57 -125.41
C LEU A 285 -4.34 63.29 -126.29
#